data_AF-A0AA92SVV8-F1
#
_entry.id   AF-A0AA92SVV8-F1
#
_cell.length_a   1.000
_cell.length_b   1.000
_cell.length_c   1.000
_cell.angle_alpha   90.00
_cell.angle_beta   90.00
_cell.angle_gamma   90.00
#
_symmetry.space_group_name_H-M   'P 1'
#
loop_
_entity.id
_entity.type
_entity.pdbx_description
1 polymer ?
#
loop_
_entity_poly.entity_id
_entity_poly.type
_entity_poly.pdbx_seq_one_letter_code
_entity_poly.pdbx_strand_id
1 'polypeptide(L)'
;NQQKIFKILDSRGFVGKDKVGDACRAYWLVVQHSSVEMQRKYLPLFLKAAERGDIPRENVAMMEDRICLFEGRPQRYGTQLEEDKDGKWHLYKLENPEKVDEYRKSVGMGTLSDYLKMMGIKL
;
A
#
# COMPACT_ATOMS: atom_id res chain seq x y z
N ASN A 1 -4.59 -0.40 19.90
CA ASN A 1 -3.29 -0.49 19.20
C ASN A 1 -3.01 0.70 18.29
N GLN A 2 -3.95 1.12 17.44
CA GLN A 2 -3.79 2.23 16.50
C GLN A 2 -3.36 3.58 17.13
N GLN A 3 -4.05 4.05 18.18
CA GLN A 3 -3.69 5.31 18.85
C GLN A 3 -2.26 5.33 19.42
N LYS A 4 -1.76 4.18 19.91
CA LYS A 4 -0.38 4.08 20.43
C LYS A 4 0.64 4.24 19.30
N ILE A 5 0.40 3.59 18.17
CA ILE A 5 1.26 3.73 16.99
C ILE A 5 1.25 5.16 16.47
N PHE A 6 0.08 5.80 16.39
CA PHE A 6 0.00 7.19 15.91
C PHE A 6 0.76 8.15 16.81
N LYS A 7 0.65 8.00 18.14
CA LYS A 7 1.46 8.79 19.07
C LYS A 7 2.97 8.61 18.86
N ILE A 8 3.42 7.39 18.55
CA ILE A 8 4.84 7.12 18.24
C ILE A 8 5.22 7.81 16.93
N LEU A 9 4.45 7.62 15.87
CA LEU A 9 4.73 8.22 14.55
C LEU A 9 4.72 9.76 14.62
N ASP A 10 3.79 10.34 15.36
CA ASP A 10 3.68 11.79 15.55
C ASP A 10 4.84 12.37 16.38
N SER A 11 5.34 11.63 17.38
CA SER A 11 6.39 12.14 18.28
C SER A 11 7.81 11.80 17.84
N ARG A 12 8.00 10.67 17.15
CA ARG A 12 9.33 10.12 16.83
C ARG A 12 9.53 9.84 15.34
N GLY A 13 8.49 9.97 14.54
CA GLY A 13 8.51 9.46 13.17
C GLY A 13 8.58 7.93 13.13
N PHE A 14 9.12 7.41 12.03
CA PHE A 14 9.22 5.98 11.78
C PHE A 14 10.47 5.45 12.47
N VAL A 15 10.28 4.56 13.44
CA VAL A 15 11.38 3.87 14.10
C VAL A 15 11.83 2.70 13.22
N GLY A 16 13.03 2.81 12.67
CA GLY A 16 13.56 1.93 11.63
C GLY A 16 13.95 0.54 12.11
N LYS A 17 14.31 -0.31 11.14
CA LYS A 17 14.72 -1.70 11.36
C LYS A 17 15.99 -1.80 12.20
N ASP A 18 16.83 -0.78 12.18
CA ASP A 18 18.04 -0.67 13.01
C ASP A 18 17.75 -0.64 14.52
N LYS A 19 16.59 -0.11 14.93
CA LYS A 19 16.20 0.00 16.35
C LYS A 19 15.27 -1.11 16.82
N VAL A 20 14.34 -1.53 15.98
CA VAL A 20 13.26 -2.46 16.38
C VAL A 20 13.20 -3.72 15.53
N GLY A 21 14.15 -3.93 14.61
CA GLY A 21 14.15 -5.05 13.69
C GLY A 21 12.91 -5.06 12.80
N ASP A 22 12.46 -6.25 12.41
CA ASP A 22 11.30 -6.43 11.53
C ASP A 22 9.97 -5.99 12.19
N ALA A 23 9.96 -5.69 13.49
CA ALA A 23 8.78 -5.18 14.19
C ALA A 23 8.33 -3.80 13.66
N CYS A 24 9.20 -3.04 12.98
CA CYS A 24 8.83 -1.78 12.33
C CYS A 24 7.72 -1.96 11.27
N ARG A 25 7.56 -3.16 10.70
CA ARG A 25 6.46 -3.50 9.78
C ARG A 25 5.08 -3.36 10.42
N ALA A 26 4.98 -3.46 11.74
CA ALA A 26 3.71 -3.27 12.47
C ALA A 26 3.16 -1.85 12.29
N TYR A 27 4.01 -0.84 12.12
CA TYR A 27 3.57 0.53 11.83
C TYR A 27 2.79 0.59 10.52
N TRP A 28 3.31 -0.09 9.48
CA TRP A 28 2.65 -0.15 8.19
C TRP A 28 1.30 -0.86 8.29
N LEU A 29 1.25 -2.02 8.93
CA LEU A 29 -0.01 -2.78 9.09
C LEU A 29 -1.11 -1.94 9.75
N VAL A 30 -0.75 -1.16 10.77
CA VAL A 30 -1.70 -0.31 11.49
C VAL A 30 -2.15 0.88 10.65
N VAL A 31 -1.24 1.53 9.92
CA VAL A 31 -1.59 2.70 9.09
C VAL A 31 -2.37 2.29 7.83
N GLN A 32 -1.99 1.19 7.19
CA GLN A 32 -2.62 0.66 5.97
C GLN A 32 -4.09 0.25 6.17
N HIS A 33 -4.51 -0.02 7.41
CA HIS A 33 -5.89 -0.35 7.79
C HIS A 33 -6.55 0.77 8.61
N SER A 34 -6.00 1.99 8.55
CA SER A 34 -6.61 3.18 9.14
C SER A 34 -7.38 4.00 8.12
N SER A 35 -7.97 5.12 8.53
CA SER A 35 -8.69 6.00 7.63
C SER A 35 -7.78 6.60 6.55
N VAL A 36 -8.36 7.01 5.41
CA VAL A 36 -7.61 7.57 4.28
C VAL A 36 -6.82 8.83 4.68
N GLU A 37 -7.36 9.62 5.61
CA GLU A 37 -6.69 10.82 6.14
C GLU A 37 -5.39 10.45 6.86
N MET A 38 -5.41 9.36 7.64
CA MET A 38 -4.24 8.89 8.37
C MET A 38 -3.22 8.22 7.43
N GLN A 39 -3.69 7.47 6.42
CA GLN A 39 -2.83 6.93 5.37
C GLN A 39 -2.09 8.06 4.65
N ARG A 40 -2.80 9.10 4.22
CA ARG A 40 -2.22 10.30 3.59
C ARG A 40 -1.25 11.03 4.51
N LYS A 41 -1.64 11.26 5.76
CA LYS A 41 -0.82 11.97 6.76
C LYS A 41 0.56 11.30 6.90
N TYR A 42 0.60 9.98 6.96
CA TYR A 42 1.85 9.26 7.19
C TYR A 42 2.55 8.76 5.93
N LEU A 43 1.93 8.80 4.74
CA LEU A 43 2.55 8.32 3.49
C LEU A 43 3.99 8.89 3.27
N PRO A 44 4.28 10.18 3.47
CA PRO A 44 5.65 10.71 3.33
C PRO A 44 6.66 10.05 4.27
N LEU A 45 6.21 9.59 5.43
CA LEU A 45 7.04 8.91 6.41
C LEU A 45 7.37 7.47 5.97
N PHE A 46 6.40 6.77 5.37
CA PHE A 46 6.59 5.42 4.82
C PHE A 46 7.45 5.43 3.55
N LEU A 47 7.33 6.47 2.71
CA LEU A 47 8.23 6.68 1.57
C LEU A 47 9.70 6.72 2.02
N LYS A 48 10.02 7.57 3.01
CA LYS A 48 11.37 7.66 3.58
C LYS A 48 11.84 6.36 4.23
N ALA A 49 10.94 5.62 4.89
CA ALA A 49 11.27 4.32 5.47
C ALA A 49 11.63 3.29 4.37
N ALA A 50 10.89 3.26 3.27
CA ALA A 50 11.18 2.38 2.14
C ALA A 50 12.48 2.77 1.42
N GLU A 51 12.79 4.07 1.29
CA GLU A 51 14.06 4.56 0.74
C GLU A 51 15.27 4.09 1.54
N ARG A 52 15.14 4.02 2.88
CA ARG A 52 16.17 3.48 3.79
C ARG A 52 16.22 1.95 3.82
N GLY A 53 15.27 1.26 3.19
CA GLY A 53 15.16 -0.20 3.26
C GLY A 53 14.59 -0.73 4.57
N ASP A 54 13.97 0.12 5.40
CA ASP A 54 13.30 -0.31 6.63
C ASP A 54 12.07 -1.18 6.34
N ILE A 55 11.41 -0.91 5.21
CA ILE A 55 10.25 -1.66 4.72
C ILE A 55 10.34 -1.86 3.19
N PRO A 56 9.65 -2.86 2.63
CA PRO A 56 9.57 -3.03 1.18
C PRO A 56 8.89 -1.85 0.49
N ARG A 57 9.34 -1.50 -0.73
CA ARG A 57 8.67 -0.46 -1.55
C ARG A 57 7.24 -0.84 -1.93
N GLU A 58 6.97 -2.14 -2.07
CA GLU A 58 5.61 -2.64 -2.33
C GLU A 58 4.59 -2.22 -1.27
N ASN A 59 5.02 -2.09 0.00
CA ASN A 59 4.15 -1.63 1.08
C ASN A 59 3.65 -0.19 0.82
N VAL A 60 4.52 0.68 0.29
CA VAL A 60 4.15 2.06 -0.05
C VAL A 60 3.22 2.07 -1.27
N ALA A 61 3.52 1.28 -2.31
CA ALA A 61 2.66 1.16 -3.48
C ALA A 61 1.21 0.73 -3.10
N MET A 62 1.07 -0.20 -2.15
CA MET A 62 -0.23 -0.60 -1.61
C MET A 62 -0.93 0.52 -0.83
N MET A 63 -0.19 1.40 -0.15
CA MET A 63 -0.78 2.57 0.51
C MET A 63 -1.29 3.58 -0.51
N GLU A 64 -0.49 3.87 -1.54
CA GLU A 64 -0.86 4.82 -2.60
C GLU A 64 -2.10 4.38 -3.36
N ASP A 65 -2.14 3.13 -3.81
CA ASP A 65 -3.31 2.58 -4.49
C ASP A 65 -4.56 2.56 -3.60
N ARG A 66 -4.40 2.30 -2.29
CA ARG A 66 -5.52 2.33 -1.32
C ARG A 66 -6.05 3.74 -1.11
N ILE A 67 -5.18 4.74 -1.03
CA ILE A 67 -5.59 6.14 -1.02
C ILE A 67 -6.34 6.48 -2.31
N CYS A 68 -5.82 6.07 -3.48
CA CYS A 68 -6.50 6.27 -4.76
C CYS A 68 -7.91 5.66 -4.77
N LEU A 69 -8.06 4.41 -4.32
CA LEU A 69 -9.37 3.75 -4.19
C LEU A 69 -10.34 4.57 -3.34
N PHE A 70 -9.95 4.95 -2.12
CA PHE A 70 -10.82 5.72 -1.22
C PHE A 70 -11.16 7.12 -1.76
N GLU A 71 -10.28 7.71 -2.57
CA GLU A 71 -10.49 9.01 -3.21
C GLU A 71 -11.21 8.90 -4.58
N GLY A 72 -11.57 7.69 -5.03
CA GLY A 72 -12.20 7.49 -6.33
C GLY A 72 -11.27 7.75 -7.52
N ARG A 73 -9.95 7.78 -7.32
CA ARG A 73 -8.94 8.02 -8.35
C ARG A 73 -8.37 6.71 -8.88
N PRO A 74 -7.95 6.61 -10.15
CA PRO A 74 -7.29 5.41 -10.65
C PRO A 74 -6.04 5.04 -9.85
N GLN A 75 -5.82 3.74 -9.66
CA GLN A 75 -4.66 3.20 -8.96
C GLN A 75 -3.49 2.95 -9.93
N ARG A 76 -2.26 2.98 -9.44
CA ARG A 76 -1.07 2.89 -10.28
C ARG A 76 -0.52 1.47 -10.39
N TYR A 77 -0.55 0.72 -9.30
CA TYR A 77 0.12 -0.59 -9.21
C TYR A 77 -0.84 -1.79 -9.28
N GLY A 78 -2.14 -1.56 -9.22
CA GLY A 78 -3.14 -2.62 -9.35
C GLY A 78 -3.23 -3.51 -8.12
N THR A 79 -3.05 -2.94 -6.92
CA THR A 79 -3.04 -3.69 -5.65
C THR A 79 -4.41 -3.74 -4.95
N GLN A 80 -5.35 -2.88 -5.34
CA GLN A 80 -6.69 -2.84 -4.77
C GLN A 80 -7.70 -3.48 -5.71
N LEU A 81 -8.62 -4.20 -5.11
CA LEU A 81 -9.81 -4.76 -5.75
C LEU A 81 -11.03 -4.03 -5.20
N GLU A 82 -12.10 -3.97 -5.96
CA GLU A 82 -13.40 -3.50 -5.50
C GLU A 82 -14.46 -4.56 -5.75
N GLU A 83 -15.56 -4.47 -5.01
CA GLU A 83 -16.70 -5.38 -5.12
C GLU A 83 -17.80 -4.70 -5.95
N ASP A 84 -18.36 -5.41 -6.93
CA ASP A 84 -19.52 -4.95 -7.70
C ASP A 84 -20.84 -5.11 -6.92
N LYS A 85 -21.96 -4.71 -7.54
CA LYS A 85 -23.30 -4.81 -6.93
C LYS A 85 -23.76 -6.25 -6.71
N ASP A 86 -23.15 -7.22 -7.39
CA ASP A 86 -23.47 -8.64 -7.31
C ASP A 86 -22.55 -9.38 -6.31
N GLY A 87 -21.69 -8.65 -5.61
CA GLY A 87 -20.75 -9.20 -4.63
C GLY A 87 -19.51 -9.85 -5.24
N LYS A 88 -19.21 -9.58 -6.52
CA LYS A 88 -18.02 -10.09 -7.19
C LYS A 88 -16.88 -9.10 -7.10
N TRP A 89 -15.70 -9.62 -6.81
CA TRP A 89 -14.48 -8.82 -6.79
C TRP A 89 -13.89 -8.66 -8.19
N HIS A 90 -13.44 -7.45 -8.50
CA HIS A 90 -12.70 -7.14 -9.71
C HIS A 90 -11.58 -6.14 -9.43
N LEU A 91 -10.63 -6.05 -10.38
CA LEU A 91 -9.55 -5.08 -10.29
C LEU A 91 -10.11 -3.66 -10.33
N TYR A 92 -9.73 -2.83 -9.36
CA TYR A 92 -10.09 -1.41 -9.40
C TYR A 92 -9.36 -0.67 -10.53
N LYS A 93 -9.98 0.36 -11.11
CA LYS A 93 -9.51 1.05 -12.32
C LYS A 93 -8.04 1.50 -12.24
N LEU A 94 -7.28 1.24 -13.31
CA LEU A 94 -5.86 1.58 -13.40
C LEU A 94 -5.64 2.96 -14.02
N GLU A 95 -4.60 3.66 -13.56
CA GLU A 95 -4.10 4.91 -14.16
C GLU A 95 -3.57 4.65 -15.58
N ASN A 96 -2.76 3.61 -15.75
CA ASN A 96 -2.21 3.21 -17.04
C ASN A 96 -2.06 1.68 -17.12
N PRO A 97 -3.02 0.96 -17.73
CA PRO A 97 -2.98 -0.50 -17.86
C PRO A 97 -1.75 -1.02 -18.61
N GLU A 98 -1.27 -0.29 -19.63
CA GLU A 98 -0.15 -0.73 -20.47
C GLU A 98 1.19 -0.68 -19.72
N LYS A 99 1.31 0.20 -18.73
CA LYS A 99 2.53 0.40 -17.93
C LYS A 99 2.48 -0.24 -16.55
N VAL A 100 1.37 -0.88 -16.18
CA VAL A 100 1.18 -1.38 -14.81
C VAL A 100 2.29 -2.35 -14.38
N ASP A 101 2.73 -3.24 -15.26
CA ASP A 101 3.79 -4.20 -14.95
C ASP A 101 5.17 -3.53 -14.83
N GLU A 102 5.43 -2.45 -15.58
CA GLU A 102 6.63 -1.63 -15.41
C GLU A 102 6.64 -0.98 -14.03
N TYR A 103 5.50 -0.39 -13.62
CA TYR A 103 5.34 0.22 -12.31
C TYR A 103 5.50 -0.80 -11.18
N ARG A 104 4.86 -1.97 -11.30
CA ARG A 104 4.97 -3.07 -10.33
C ARG A 104 6.42 -3.54 -10.20
N LYS A 105 7.12 -3.74 -11.31
CA LYS A 105 8.55 -4.10 -11.30
C LYS A 105 9.41 -3.05 -10.59
N SER A 106 9.13 -1.77 -10.76
CA SER A 106 9.90 -0.67 -10.13
C SER A 106 9.85 -0.67 -8.59
N VAL A 107 8.84 -1.31 -8.00
CA VAL A 107 8.65 -1.43 -6.54
C VAL A 107 8.85 -2.86 -6.02
N GLY A 108 9.33 -3.77 -6.89
CA GLY A 108 9.65 -5.16 -6.53
C GLY A 108 8.49 -6.15 -6.59
N MET A 109 7.35 -5.77 -7.20
CA MET A 109 6.21 -6.66 -7.38
C MET A 109 6.32 -7.51 -8.66
N GLY A 110 5.67 -8.67 -8.66
CA GLY A 110 5.45 -9.49 -9.86
C GLY A 110 4.40 -8.90 -10.80
N THR A 111 4.06 -9.59 -11.88
CA THR A 111 3.07 -9.10 -12.86
C THR A 111 1.68 -8.93 -12.24
N LEU A 112 0.86 -8.05 -12.82
CA LEU A 112 -0.53 -7.87 -12.43
C LEU A 112 -1.32 -9.15 -12.73
N SER A 113 -1.07 -9.79 -13.88
CA SER A 113 -1.75 -11.03 -14.27
C SER A 113 -1.57 -12.14 -13.23
N ASP A 114 -0.35 -12.35 -12.74
CA ASP A 114 -0.08 -13.39 -11.75
C ASP A 114 -0.72 -13.06 -10.40
N TYR A 115 -0.69 -11.78 -10.00
CA TYR A 115 -1.39 -11.33 -8.80
C TYR A 115 -2.90 -11.56 -8.87
N LEU A 116 -3.55 -11.22 -9.98
CA LEU A 116 -4.99 -11.42 -10.16
C LEU A 116 -5.35 -12.91 -10.14
N LYS A 117 -4.53 -13.77 -10.76
CA LYS A 117 -4.70 -15.24 -10.67
C LYS A 117 -4.62 -15.72 -9.22
N MET A 118 -3.65 -15.23 -8.45
CA MET A 118 -3.53 -15.58 -7.02
C MET A 118 -4.73 -15.11 -6.20
N MET A 119 -5.34 -13.98 -6.58
CA MET A 119 -6.54 -13.43 -5.93
C MET A 119 -7.84 -14.07 -6.43
N GLY A 120 -7.78 -15.00 -7.40
CA GLY A 120 -8.97 -15.62 -8.00
C GLY A 120 -9.77 -14.68 -8.91
N ILE A 121 -9.18 -13.56 -9.33
CA ILE A 121 -9.80 -12.56 -10.20
C ILE A 121 -9.53 -12.95 -11.65
N LYS A 122 -10.60 -13.12 -12.43
CA LYS A 122 -10.50 -13.34 -13.86
C LYS A 122 -10.28 -12.00 -14.56
N LEU A 123 -9.28 -11.96 -15.44
CA LEU A 123 -9.08 -10.87 -16.41
C LEU A 123 -10.19 -10.87 -17.46
#